data_AF-A0A0R2JY03-F1
#
_entry.id   AF-A0A0R2JY03-F1
#
_cell.length_a   1.000
_cell.length_b   1.000
_cell.length_c   1.000
_cell.angle_alpha   90.00
_cell.angle_beta   90.00
_cell.angle_gamma   90.00
#
_symmetry.space_group_name_H-M   'P 1'
#
loop_
_entity.id
_entity.type
_entity.pdbx_description
1 polymer ?
#
loop_
_entity_poly.entity_id
_entity_poly.type
_entity_poly.pdbx_seq_one_letter_code
_entity_poly.pdbx_strand_id
1 'polypeptide(L)'
;MEKLKERLDMFSDAVIAIIITIMVLELPMPQHDSLAEYLQFGKAIGIFFISFCFVANIWYQHSILYNDAETMNNHVFILEFIFLAFLSLTPTFTKLITVDTNRHTVMAYGILTFIVNGLFMLVSYSVIHQKYNDTIDIKKIFNKIYLNHSNSLGMINVAVLILAYFEPNWALWCYLTLPLISFVFNRDDHSDLEEVTQLSPANQDKYLEFSNVDLRDFRKKQREIGQKYSHQRRSNPNWQADMAEEMRKLFKDSGLDAQKINTNYTGKGRLNRDWLSKDNTRK
;
A
#
# COMPACT_ATOMS: atom_id res chain seq x y z
N MET A 1 5.64 22.62 10.88
CA MET A 1 5.19 22.16 9.54
C MET A 1 4.19 20.99 9.61
N GLU A 2 3.97 20.40 10.79
CA GLU A 2 2.96 19.35 11.04
C GLU A 2 1.54 19.73 10.59
N LYS A 3 1.08 20.94 10.93
CA LYS A 3 -0.24 21.46 10.49
C LYS A 3 -0.42 21.56 8.96
N LEU A 4 0.67 21.71 8.19
CA LEU A 4 0.57 21.75 6.71
C LEU A 4 0.43 20.33 6.14
N LYS A 5 1.14 19.35 6.73
CA LYS A 5 1.02 17.93 6.39
C LYS A 5 -0.42 17.46 6.61
N GLU A 6 -0.98 17.68 7.80
CA GLU A 6 -2.35 17.27 8.13
C GLU A 6 -3.39 17.87 7.18
N ARG A 7 -3.22 19.14 6.81
CA ARG A 7 -4.11 19.80 5.86
C ARG A 7 -4.00 19.24 4.45
N LEU A 8 -2.79 18.89 4.01
CA LEU A 8 -2.61 18.28 2.69
C LEU A 8 -3.21 16.88 2.65
N ASP A 9 -2.99 16.08 3.70
CA ASP A 9 -3.52 14.72 3.83
C ASP A 9 -5.06 14.72 3.75
N MET A 10 -5.71 15.56 4.57
CA MET A 10 -7.17 15.72 4.51
C MET A 10 -7.66 16.25 3.17
N PHE A 11 -6.87 17.07 2.47
CA PHE A 11 -7.23 17.58 1.15
C PHE A 11 -7.14 16.48 0.08
N SER A 12 -6.03 15.72 0.04
CA SER A 12 -5.85 14.58 -0.85
C SER A 12 -6.96 13.55 -0.65
N ASP A 13 -7.30 13.20 0.59
CA ASP A 13 -8.40 12.30 0.92
C ASP A 13 -9.75 12.79 0.37
N ALA A 14 -10.06 14.08 0.56
CA ALA A 14 -11.28 14.67 0.04
C ALA A 14 -11.34 14.62 -1.49
N VAL A 15 -10.23 14.92 -2.17
CA VAL A 15 -10.14 14.86 -3.63
C VAL A 15 -10.34 13.43 -4.13
N ILE A 16 -9.67 12.45 -3.51
CA ILE A 16 -9.78 11.05 -3.92
C ILE A 16 -11.21 10.53 -3.69
N ALA A 17 -11.86 10.89 -2.58
CA ALA A 17 -13.26 10.56 -2.33
C ALA A 17 -14.18 11.13 -3.42
N ILE A 18 -13.97 12.38 -3.84
CA ILE A 18 -14.74 13.00 -4.94
C ILE A 18 -14.51 12.23 -6.25
N ILE A 19 -13.27 11.90 -6.59
CA ILE A 19 -12.94 11.11 -7.80
C ILE A 19 -13.73 9.80 -7.79
N ILE A 20 -13.74 9.10 -6.65
CA ILE A 20 -14.48 7.86 -6.47
C ILE A 20 -15.98 8.03 -6.77
N THR A 21 -16.59 9.11 -6.25
CA THR A 21 -18.01 9.39 -6.49
C THR A 21 -18.32 9.77 -7.93
N ILE A 22 -17.46 10.56 -8.58
CA ILE A 22 -17.63 10.99 -9.97
C ILE A 22 -17.56 9.78 -10.92
N MET A 23 -16.73 8.78 -10.64
CA MET A 23 -16.65 7.58 -11.47
C MET A 23 -18.00 6.86 -11.62
N VAL A 24 -18.81 6.81 -10.56
CA VAL A 24 -20.17 6.23 -10.64
C VAL A 24 -21.07 7.07 -11.54
N LEU A 25 -20.96 8.40 -11.47
CA LEU A 25 -21.79 9.32 -12.23
C LEU A 25 -21.50 9.28 -13.75
N GLU A 26 -20.30 8.84 -14.13
CA GLU A 26 -19.88 8.73 -15.53
C GLU A 26 -20.32 7.42 -16.22
N LEU A 27 -21.02 6.53 -15.51
CA LEU A 27 -21.57 5.30 -16.09
C LEU A 27 -22.63 5.62 -17.16
N PRO A 28 -22.51 5.05 -18.38
CA PRO A 28 -23.50 5.27 -19.43
C PRO A 28 -24.82 4.59 -19.05
N MET A 29 -25.92 5.33 -19.10
CA MET A 29 -27.25 4.76 -18.94
C MET A 29 -27.76 4.17 -20.26
N PRO A 30 -28.47 3.02 -20.23
CA PRO A 30 -29.14 2.48 -21.42
C PRO A 30 -30.20 3.49 -21.91
N GLN A 31 -30.29 3.68 -23.23
CA GLN A 31 -31.18 4.64 -23.87
C GLN A 31 -32.45 3.98 -24.40
N HIS A 32 -32.38 2.70 -24.77
CA HIS A 32 -33.49 1.92 -25.29
C HIS A 32 -33.70 0.65 -24.47
N ASP A 33 -34.94 0.18 -24.42
CA ASP A 33 -35.31 -1.08 -23.78
C ASP A 33 -34.91 -2.26 -24.69
N SER A 34 -33.63 -2.64 -24.60
CA SER A 34 -33.04 -3.73 -25.37
C SER A 34 -32.08 -4.54 -24.51
N LEU A 35 -32.18 -5.88 -24.61
CA LEU A 35 -31.29 -6.81 -23.91
C LEU A 35 -29.81 -6.51 -24.20
N ALA A 36 -29.49 -6.10 -25.43
CA ALA A 36 -28.12 -5.75 -25.81
C ALA A 36 -27.59 -4.53 -25.04
N GLU A 37 -28.42 -3.51 -24.82
CA GLU A 37 -28.04 -2.32 -24.05
C GLU A 37 -27.85 -2.63 -22.57
N TYR A 38 -28.70 -3.49 -21.99
CA TYR A 38 -28.51 -3.94 -20.60
C TYR A 38 -27.23 -4.75 -20.42
N LEU A 39 -26.85 -5.59 -21.39
CA LEU A 39 -25.57 -6.32 -21.37
C LEU A 39 -24.38 -5.36 -21.47
N GLN A 40 -24.46 -4.34 -22.33
CA GLN A 40 -23.43 -3.30 -22.43
C GLN A 40 -23.32 -2.49 -21.14
N PHE A 41 -24.43 -2.17 -20.49
CA PHE A 41 -24.45 -1.54 -19.17
C PHE A 41 -23.81 -2.42 -18.09
N GLY A 42 -24.07 -3.74 -18.10
CA GLY A 42 -23.41 -4.69 -17.21
C GLY A 42 -21.88 -4.70 -17.40
N LYS A 43 -21.41 -4.65 -18.66
CA LYS A 43 -19.97 -4.51 -18.98
C LYS A 43 -19.41 -3.18 -18.43
N ALA A 44 -20.15 -2.08 -18.58
CA ALA A 44 -19.77 -0.77 -18.05
C ALA A 44 -19.61 -0.78 -16.52
N ILE A 45 -20.55 -1.40 -15.80
CA ILE A 45 -20.45 -1.58 -14.34
C ILE A 45 -19.19 -2.37 -13.97
N GLY A 46 -18.86 -3.42 -14.72
CA GLY A 46 -17.64 -4.20 -14.50
C GLY A 46 -16.36 -3.35 -14.65
N ILE A 47 -16.26 -2.56 -15.71
CA ILE A 47 -15.12 -1.65 -15.94
C ILE A 47 -15.06 -0.60 -14.82
N PHE A 48 -16.21 -0.04 -14.42
CA PHE A 48 -16.30 0.90 -13.30
C PHE A 48 -15.77 0.30 -11.99
N PHE A 49 -16.23 -0.88 -11.57
CA PHE A 49 -15.82 -1.50 -10.29
C PHE A 49 -14.32 -1.66 -10.21
N ILE A 50 -13.71 -1.89 -11.35
CA ILE A 50 -12.30 -2.16 -11.44
C ILE A 50 -11.48 -0.87 -11.42
N SER A 51 -11.91 0.18 -12.13
CA SER A 51 -11.35 1.53 -11.94
C SER A 51 -11.55 2.02 -10.50
N PHE A 52 -12.68 1.70 -9.87
CA PHE A 52 -12.92 1.96 -8.46
C PHE A 52 -11.88 1.27 -7.57
N CYS A 53 -11.62 -0.02 -7.78
CA CYS A 53 -10.59 -0.74 -7.04
C CYS A 53 -9.19 -0.18 -7.30
N PHE A 54 -8.88 0.29 -8.52
CA PHE A 54 -7.63 0.97 -8.82
C PHE A 54 -7.46 2.25 -7.99
N VAL A 55 -8.43 3.17 -8.02
CA VAL A 55 -8.35 4.41 -7.24
C VAL A 55 -8.36 4.12 -5.73
N ALA A 56 -9.14 3.15 -5.27
CA ALA A 56 -9.16 2.74 -3.86
C ALA A 56 -7.83 2.13 -3.40
N ASN A 57 -7.14 1.37 -4.26
CA ASN A 57 -5.81 0.85 -3.97
C ASN A 57 -4.78 1.98 -3.86
N ILE A 58 -4.84 2.95 -4.78
CA ILE A 58 -4.01 4.15 -4.72
C ILE A 58 -4.26 4.93 -3.42
N TRP A 59 -5.53 5.12 -3.04
CA TRP A 59 -5.89 5.73 -1.76
C TRP A 59 -5.32 4.97 -0.56
N TYR A 60 -5.43 3.64 -0.56
CA TYR A 60 -4.90 2.80 0.51
C TYR A 60 -3.39 3.00 0.65
N GLN A 61 -2.65 2.89 -0.45
CA GLN A 61 -1.20 3.10 -0.48
C GLN A 61 -0.82 4.54 -0.05
N HIS A 62 -1.60 5.54 -0.46
CA HIS A 62 -1.42 6.93 -0.05
C HIS A 62 -1.59 7.08 1.47
N SER A 63 -2.66 6.54 2.05
CA SER A 63 -2.93 6.61 3.49
C SER A 63 -1.81 5.99 4.33
N ILE A 64 -1.27 4.85 3.87
CA ILE A 64 -0.10 4.22 4.44
C ILE A 64 1.12 5.15 4.41
N LEU A 65 1.45 5.69 3.23
CA LEU A 65 2.62 6.53 3.04
C LEU A 65 2.59 7.77 3.95
N TYR A 66 1.41 8.37 4.09
CA TYR A 66 1.22 9.59 4.87
C TYR A 66 1.17 9.34 6.38
N ASN A 67 0.76 8.16 6.83
CA ASN A 67 0.89 7.75 8.24
C ASN A 67 2.37 7.71 8.68
N ASP A 68 3.28 7.31 7.79
CA ASP A 68 4.71 7.19 8.09
C ASP A 68 5.51 8.50 7.95
N ALA A 69 4.93 9.53 7.33
CA ALA A 69 5.60 10.80 7.04
C ALA A 69 5.55 11.77 8.24
N GLU A 70 6.69 12.32 8.69
CA GLU A 70 6.72 13.24 9.84
C GLU A 70 6.61 14.73 9.45
N THR A 71 7.13 15.11 8.27
CA THR A 71 7.11 16.50 7.80
C THR A 71 6.84 16.59 6.29
N MET A 72 6.38 17.76 5.84
CA MET A 72 6.03 18.01 4.44
C MET A 72 6.79 19.24 3.93
N ASN A 73 7.66 19.03 2.93
CA ASN A 73 8.34 20.11 2.20
C ASN A 73 7.50 20.58 0.99
N ASN A 74 7.74 21.81 0.52
CA ASN A 74 7.07 22.42 -0.64
C ASN A 74 7.20 21.60 -1.93
N HIS A 75 8.28 20.84 -2.09
CA HIS A 75 8.46 19.98 -3.26
C HIS A 75 7.44 18.82 -3.30
N VAL A 76 7.20 18.16 -2.16
CA VAL A 76 6.18 17.09 -2.09
C VAL A 76 4.80 17.66 -2.30
N PHE A 77 4.53 18.85 -1.77
CA PHE A 77 3.27 19.54 -2.03
C PHE A 77 2.98 19.69 -3.52
N ILE A 78 3.95 20.13 -4.33
CA ILE A 78 3.75 20.29 -5.78
C ILE A 78 3.53 18.93 -6.46
N LEU A 79 4.34 17.93 -6.12
CA LEU A 79 4.20 16.58 -6.68
C LEU A 79 2.83 15.96 -6.35
N GLU A 80 2.34 16.17 -5.13
CA GLU A 80 1.02 15.70 -4.70
C GLU A 80 -0.10 16.31 -5.56
N PHE A 81 -0.06 17.62 -5.82
CA PHE A 81 -1.04 18.26 -6.69
C PHE A 81 -0.99 17.77 -8.13
N ILE A 82 0.21 17.52 -8.67
CA ILE A 82 0.36 16.95 -10.01
C ILE A 82 -0.21 15.53 -10.03
N PHE A 83 0.09 14.72 -9.02
CA PHE A 83 -0.45 13.37 -8.85
C PHE A 83 -1.99 13.39 -8.80
N LEU A 84 -2.59 14.22 -7.95
CA LEU A 84 -4.04 14.34 -7.82
C LEU A 84 -4.69 14.83 -9.12
N ALA A 85 -4.06 15.75 -9.85
CA ALA A 85 -4.55 16.23 -11.13
C ALA A 85 -4.67 15.09 -12.15
N PHE A 86 -3.63 14.26 -12.31
CA PHE A 86 -3.69 13.10 -13.20
C PHE A 86 -4.66 12.02 -12.68
N LEU A 87 -4.69 11.76 -11.37
CA LEU A 87 -5.63 10.81 -10.78
C LEU A 87 -7.09 11.24 -11.05
N SER A 88 -7.37 12.55 -11.06
CA SER A 88 -8.71 13.11 -11.34
C SER A 88 -9.19 12.88 -12.77
N LEU A 89 -8.31 12.50 -13.71
CA LEU A 89 -8.68 12.14 -15.09
C LEU A 89 -9.20 10.71 -15.20
N THR A 90 -9.03 9.88 -14.17
CA THR A 90 -9.44 8.47 -14.17
C THR A 90 -10.92 8.25 -14.53
N PRO A 91 -11.90 9.05 -14.04
CA PRO A 91 -13.30 8.90 -14.43
C PRO A 91 -13.51 9.08 -15.94
N THR A 92 -12.90 10.11 -16.52
CA THR A 92 -13.01 10.42 -17.96
C THR A 92 -12.46 9.28 -18.82
N PHE A 93 -11.29 8.76 -18.48
CA PHE A 93 -10.67 7.66 -19.24
C PHE A 93 -11.38 6.32 -19.03
N THR A 94 -11.98 6.11 -17.85
CA THR A 94 -12.83 4.93 -17.57
C THR A 94 -14.06 4.95 -18.47
N LYS A 95 -14.72 6.10 -18.59
CA LYS A 95 -15.83 6.29 -19.53
C LYS A 95 -15.41 6.07 -20.98
N LEU A 96 -14.23 6.55 -21.35
CA LEU A 96 -13.71 6.42 -22.72
C LEU A 96 -13.61 4.94 -23.16
N ILE A 97 -13.05 4.06 -22.32
CA ILE A 97 -13.00 2.61 -22.62
C ILE A 97 -14.39 1.96 -22.63
N THR A 98 -15.28 2.45 -21.76
CA THR A 98 -16.62 1.91 -21.61
C THR A 98 -17.48 2.18 -22.84
N VAL A 99 -17.36 3.37 -23.43
CA VAL A 99 -18.08 3.77 -24.64
C VAL A 99 -17.52 3.07 -25.88
N ASP A 100 -16.19 3.06 -26.02
CA ASP A 100 -15.52 2.42 -27.15
C ASP A 100 -14.30 1.64 -26.67
N THR A 101 -14.38 0.32 -26.68
CA THR A 101 -13.26 -0.56 -26.32
C THR A 101 -12.41 -0.84 -27.56
N ASN A 102 -11.53 0.08 -27.89
CA ASN A 102 -10.60 -0.06 -29.00
C ASN A 102 -9.15 0.10 -28.52
N ARG A 103 -8.20 -0.11 -29.44
CA ARG A 103 -6.76 -0.02 -29.13
C ARG A 103 -6.37 1.34 -28.52
N HIS A 104 -6.88 2.42 -29.08
CA HIS A 104 -6.53 3.77 -28.68
C HIS A 104 -7.07 4.11 -27.29
N THR A 105 -8.30 3.72 -26.98
CA THR A 105 -8.91 3.99 -25.67
C THR A 105 -8.28 3.16 -24.56
N VAL A 106 -8.00 1.88 -24.81
CA VAL A 106 -7.29 1.00 -23.87
C VAL A 106 -5.86 1.49 -23.63
N MET A 107 -5.14 1.89 -24.68
CA MET A 107 -3.81 2.49 -24.53
C MET A 107 -3.85 3.81 -23.78
N ALA A 108 -4.82 4.68 -24.06
CA ALA A 108 -4.93 5.98 -23.39
C ALA A 108 -5.14 5.80 -21.88
N TYR A 109 -5.99 4.85 -21.48
CA TYR A 109 -6.15 4.49 -20.07
C TYR A 109 -4.89 3.88 -19.47
N GLY A 110 -4.23 2.96 -20.19
CA GLY A 110 -2.97 2.37 -19.74
C GLY A 110 -1.85 3.40 -19.55
N ILE A 111 -1.78 4.41 -20.43
CA ILE A 111 -0.83 5.53 -20.30
C ILE A 111 -1.19 6.36 -19.07
N LEU A 112 -2.48 6.66 -18.85
CA LEU A 112 -2.91 7.39 -17.66
C LEU A 112 -2.55 6.65 -16.38
N THR A 113 -2.88 5.35 -16.28
CA THR A 113 -2.55 4.54 -15.10
C THR A 113 -1.04 4.47 -14.90
N PHE A 114 -0.25 4.35 -15.98
CA PHE A 114 1.21 4.38 -15.91
C PHE A 114 1.73 5.71 -15.34
N ILE A 115 1.22 6.84 -15.82
CA ILE A 115 1.60 8.17 -15.32
C ILE A 115 1.21 8.33 -13.85
N VAL A 116 -0.01 7.95 -13.46
CA VAL A 116 -0.50 8.03 -12.08
C VAL A 116 0.39 7.19 -11.15
N ASN A 117 0.71 5.95 -11.51
CA ASN A 117 1.62 5.10 -10.73
C ASN A 117 3.03 5.70 -10.65
N GLY A 118 3.56 6.24 -11.76
CA GLY A 118 4.86 6.91 -11.79
C GLY A 118 4.92 8.15 -10.90
N LEU A 119 3.89 8.98 -10.92
CA LEU A 119 3.77 10.16 -10.05
C LEU A 119 3.66 9.75 -8.58
N PHE A 120 2.86 8.72 -8.27
CA PHE A 120 2.77 8.18 -6.91
C PHE A 120 4.13 7.64 -6.43
N MET A 121 4.91 7.00 -7.30
CA MET A 121 6.28 6.55 -7.00
C MET A 121 7.21 7.74 -6.69
N LEU A 122 7.11 8.85 -7.42
CA LEU A 122 7.89 10.06 -7.17
C LEU A 122 7.51 10.73 -5.84
N VAL A 123 6.22 10.80 -5.52
CA VAL A 123 5.73 11.28 -4.22
C VAL A 123 6.28 10.40 -3.10
N SER A 124 6.13 9.07 -3.23
CA SER A 124 6.62 8.09 -2.27
C SER A 124 8.12 8.22 -2.01
N TYR A 125 8.91 8.34 -3.09
CA TYR A 125 10.35 8.56 -3.00
C TYR A 125 10.69 9.87 -2.26
N SER A 126 9.99 10.95 -2.58
CA SER A 126 10.23 12.29 -2.00
C SER A 126 9.86 12.36 -0.52
N VAL A 127 8.83 11.63 -0.09
CA VAL A 127 8.43 11.51 1.33
C VAL A 127 9.47 10.71 2.11
N ILE A 128 9.94 9.59 1.57
CA ILE A 128 10.93 8.73 2.23
C ILE A 128 12.29 9.43 2.36
N HIS A 129 12.71 10.17 1.34
CA HIS A 129 13.95 10.93 1.37
C HIS A 129 13.97 12.02 2.47
N GLN A 130 12.80 12.48 2.94
CA GLN A 130 12.73 13.44 4.06
C GLN A 130 12.88 12.78 5.44
N LYS A 131 12.58 11.48 5.55
CA LYS A 131 12.62 10.74 6.83
C LYS A 131 14.01 10.18 7.13
N TYR A 132 14.79 9.85 6.11
CA TYR A 132 16.09 9.18 6.25
C TYR A 132 17.21 10.03 5.64
N ASN A 133 18.24 10.36 6.43
CA ASN A 133 19.38 11.16 5.99
C ASN A 133 20.49 10.34 5.29
N ASP A 134 20.56 9.03 5.53
CA ASP A 134 21.58 8.16 4.96
C ASP A 134 21.12 7.51 3.65
N THR A 135 21.87 7.74 2.57
CA THR A 135 21.51 7.30 1.20
C THR A 135 21.41 5.78 1.05
N ILE A 136 22.06 5.03 1.92
CA ILE A 136 22.06 3.56 1.95
C ILE A 136 20.77 3.02 2.59
N ASP A 137 20.27 3.65 3.65
CA ASP A 137 19.00 3.28 4.29
C ASP A 137 17.80 3.64 3.44
N ILE A 138 17.84 4.80 2.77
CA ILE A 138 16.80 5.23 1.83
C ILE A 138 16.61 4.18 0.73
N LYS A 139 17.69 3.74 0.07
CA LYS A 139 17.59 2.75 -1.02
C LYS A 139 17.13 1.38 -0.52
N LYS A 140 17.56 0.94 0.67
CA LYS A 140 17.22 -0.40 1.20
C LYS A 140 15.79 -0.46 1.72
N ILE A 141 15.33 0.56 2.45
CA ILE A 141 13.95 0.68 2.96
C ILE A 141 13.00 0.88 1.78
N PHE A 142 13.33 1.81 0.86
CA PHE A 142 12.56 2.00 -0.37
C PHE A 142 12.50 0.70 -1.20
N ASN A 143 13.61 -0.06 -1.32
CA ASN A 143 13.58 -1.30 -2.09
C ASN A 143 12.77 -2.43 -1.44
N LYS A 144 12.86 -2.56 -0.12
CA LYS A 144 12.30 -3.69 0.65
C LYS A 144 10.82 -3.52 0.97
N ILE A 145 10.35 -2.28 1.11
CA ILE A 145 8.94 -1.95 1.37
C ILE A 145 8.23 -1.52 0.09
N TYR A 146 8.87 -0.71 -0.74
CA TYR A 146 8.21 -0.09 -1.90
C TYR A 146 8.65 -0.70 -3.25
N LEU A 147 9.94 -0.96 -3.57
CA LEU A 147 10.27 -1.53 -4.89
C LEU A 147 9.79 -2.96 -5.07
N ASN A 148 9.88 -3.84 -4.08
CA ASN A 148 9.58 -5.25 -4.38
C ASN A 148 8.11 -5.45 -4.80
N HIS A 149 7.19 -4.62 -4.28
CA HIS A 149 5.77 -4.62 -4.65
C HIS A 149 5.42 -3.57 -5.73
N SER A 150 5.91 -2.32 -5.62
CA SER A 150 5.61 -1.24 -6.58
C SER A 150 6.40 -1.34 -7.88
N ASN A 151 7.63 -1.86 -7.87
CA ASN A 151 8.44 -2.00 -9.10
C ASN A 151 8.01 -3.24 -9.89
N SER A 152 7.53 -4.30 -9.21
CA SER A 152 6.86 -5.42 -9.89
C SER A 152 5.54 -4.97 -10.50
N LEU A 153 4.71 -4.18 -9.80
CA LEU A 153 3.51 -3.56 -10.37
C LEU A 153 3.81 -2.58 -11.52
N GLY A 154 4.87 -1.78 -11.43
CA GLY A 154 5.33 -0.89 -12.49
C GLY A 154 5.78 -1.65 -13.75
N MET A 155 6.59 -2.69 -13.59
CA MET A 155 7.00 -3.57 -14.69
C MET A 155 5.82 -4.31 -15.30
N ILE A 156 4.88 -4.78 -14.48
CA ILE A 156 3.64 -5.40 -14.96
C ILE A 156 2.81 -4.37 -15.76
N ASN A 157 2.66 -3.13 -15.28
CA ASN A 157 1.95 -2.09 -16.03
C ASN A 157 2.58 -1.82 -17.40
N VAL A 158 3.92 -1.77 -17.49
CA VAL A 158 4.63 -1.64 -18.78
C VAL A 158 4.38 -2.85 -19.68
N ALA A 159 4.41 -4.06 -19.13
CA ALA A 159 4.12 -5.28 -19.89
C ALA A 159 2.68 -5.28 -20.43
N VAL A 160 1.71 -4.84 -19.62
CA VAL A 160 0.30 -4.72 -20.04
C VAL A 160 0.13 -3.60 -21.07
N LEU A 161 0.91 -2.52 -20.99
CA LEU A 161 0.89 -1.44 -21.98
C LEU A 161 1.39 -1.90 -23.35
N ILE A 162 2.45 -2.72 -23.36
CA ILE A 162 2.94 -3.37 -24.58
C ILE A 162 1.86 -4.33 -25.11
N LEU A 163 1.25 -5.13 -24.24
CA LEU A 163 0.15 -6.03 -24.62
C LEU A 163 -1.04 -5.26 -25.21
N ALA A 164 -1.38 -4.08 -24.66
CA ALA A 164 -2.49 -3.25 -25.13
C ALA A 164 -2.32 -2.77 -26.57
N TYR A 165 -1.09 -2.58 -27.00
CA TYR A 165 -0.78 -2.18 -28.37
C TYR A 165 -1.09 -3.29 -29.39
N PHE A 166 -0.85 -4.55 -29.02
CA PHE A 166 -1.07 -5.71 -29.88
C PHE A 166 -2.49 -6.28 -29.74
N GLU A 167 -2.93 -6.48 -28.49
CA GLU A 167 -4.15 -7.19 -28.13
C GLU A 167 -4.92 -6.42 -27.03
N PRO A 168 -5.73 -5.41 -27.39
CA PRO A 168 -6.39 -4.53 -26.42
C PRO A 168 -7.43 -5.25 -25.55
N ASN A 169 -8.04 -6.32 -26.05
CA ASN A 169 -9.01 -7.11 -25.27
C ASN A 169 -8.33 -7.83 -24.09
N TRP A 170 -7.17 -8.44 -24.32
CA TRP A 170 -6.40 -9.11 -23.28
C TRP A 170 -5.79 -8.12 -22.30
N ALA A 171 -5.25 -7.01 -22.82
CA ALA A 171 -4.70 -5.97 -21.96
C ALA A 171 -5.75 -5.31 -21.09
N LEU A 172 -6.99 -5.14 -21.60
CA LEU A 172 -8.11 -4.71 -20.79
C LEU A 172 -8.28 -5.65 -19.60
N TRP A 173 -8.42 -6.97 -19.82
CA TRP A 173 -8.52 -7.93 -18.71
C TRP A 173 -7.36 -7.82 -17.72
N CYS A 174 -6.12 -7.65 -18.17
CA CYS A 174 -4.98 -7.49 -17.28
C CYS A 174 -5.05 -6.19 -16.47
N TYR A 175 -5.28 -5.04 -17.11
CA TYR A 175 -5.52 -3.76 -16.43
C TYR A 175 -6.67 -3.85 -15.44
N LEU A 176 -7.64 -4.71 -15.75
CA LEU A 176 -8.80 -4.87 -14.94
C LEU A 176 -8.58 -5.79 -13.71
N THR A 177 -7.83 -6.88 -13.85
CA THR A 177 -7.64 -7.84 -12.74
C THR A 177 -6.51 -7.47 -11.78
N LEU A 178 -5.50 -6.75 -12.25
CA LEU A 178 -4.32 -6.42 -11.45
C LEU A 178 -4.63 -5.56 -10.21
N PRO A 179 -5.47 -4.50 -10.29
CA PRO A 179 -5.85 -3.73 -9.12
C PRO A 179 -6.59 -4.57 -8.08
N LEU A 180 -7.43 -5.51 -8.50
CA LEU A 180 -8.17 -6.40 -7.60
C LEU A 180 -7.22 -7.33 -6.82
N ILE A 181 -6.28 -7.95 -7.54
CA ILE A 181 -5.26 -8.81 -6.94
C ILE A 181 -4.42 -7.98 -5.97
N SER A 182 -3.88 -6.85 -6.43
CA SER A 182 -3.05 -5.97 -5.59
C SER A 182 -3.81 -5.50 -4.34
N PHE A 183 -5.07 -5.11 -4.46
CA PHE A 183 -5.89 -4.68 -3.32
C PHE A 183 -6.07 -5.78 -2.27
N VAL A 184 -6.25 -7.03 -2.69
CA VAL A 184 -6.40 -8.18 -1.77
C VAL A 184 -5.07 -8.52 -1.10
N PHE A 185 -3.96 -8.51 -1.85
CA PHE A 185 -2.65 -8.90 -1.33
C PHE A 185 -1.90 -7.79 -0.58
N ASN A 186 -2.15 -6.50 -0.86
CA ASN A 186 -1.51 -5.36 -0.19
C ASN A 186 -1.86 -5.25 1.31
N ARG A 187 -2.91 -5.95 1.77
CA ARG A 187 -3.40 -5.84 3.15
C ARG A 187 -2.45 -6.42 4.22
N ASP A 188 -1.44 -7.19 3.82
CA ASP A 188 -0.58 -7.96 4.73
C ASP A 188 0.81 -7.34 5.02
N ASP A 189 1.23 -6.27 4.32
CA ASP A 189 2.64 -5.82 4.32
C ASP A 189 3.04 -4.79 5.41
N HIS A 190 2.10 -4.17 6.14
CA HIS A 190 2.40 -3.06 7.08
C HIS A 190 2.87 -3.43 8.49
N SER A 191 2.81 -4.70 8.89
CA SER A 191 3.31 -5.12 10.21
C SER A 191 4.83 -4.98 10.37
N ASP A 192 5.57 -5.02 9.26
CA ASP A 192 7.01 -5.21 9.28
C ASP A 192 7.81 -3.93 9.57
N LEU A 193 7.19 -2.76 9.37
CA LEU A 193 7.83 -1.45 9.49
C LEU A 193 7.80 -0.87 10.91
N GLU A 194 6.68 -1.03 11.61
CA GLU A 194 6.55 -0.66 13.02
C GLU A 194 7.52 -1.47 13.90
N GLU A 195 7.83 -2.72 13.52
CA GLU A 195 8.76 -3.57 14.28
C GLU A 195 10.21 -3.11 14.13
N VAL A 196 10.62 -2.68 12.92
CA VAL A 196 11.99 -2.26 12.63
C VAL A 196 12.27 -0.84 13.12
N THR A 197 11.28 0.05 13.04
CA THR A 197 11.40 1.42 13.59
C THR A 197 11.47 1.44 15.11
N GLN A 198 11.01 0.37 15.79
CA GLN A 198 11.19 0.17 17.23
C GLN A 198 12.56 -0.43 17.61
N LEU A 199 13.37 -0.89 16.64
CA LEU A 199 14.74 -1.37 16.91
C LEU A 199 15.70 -0.20 17.16
N SER A 200 16.72 -0.42 17.99
CA SER A 200 17.78 0.57 18.18
C SER A 200 18.56 0.82 16.87
N PRO A 201 19.17 2.00 16.66
CA PRO A 201 19.85 2.35 15.41
C PRO A 201 20.84 1.28 14.91
N ALA A 202 21.68 0.73 15.80
CA ALA A 202 22.64 -0.32 15.44
C ALA A 202 22.02 -1.66 14.95
N ASN A 203 20.75 -1.92 15.28
CA ASN A 203 20.02 -3.11 14.83
C ASN A 203 19.21 -2.87 13.56
N GLN A 204 18.91 -1.60 13.22
CA GLN A 204 18.29 -1.24 11.96
C GLN A 204 19.25 -1.53 10.81
N ASP A 205 20.49 -1.05 10.89
CA ASP A 205 21.55 -1.30 9.89
C ASP A 205 21.75 -2.78 9.63
N LYS A 206 21.75 -3.57 10.71
CA LYS A 206 21.98 -5.01 10.65
C LYS A 206 20.78 -5.78 10.13
N TYR A 207 19.54 -5.38 10.45
CA TYR A 207 18.31 -5.92 9.84
C TYR A 207 18.21 -5.59 8.34
N LEU A 208 18.82 -4.47 7.94
CA LEU A 208 18.94 -4.01 6.56
C LEU A 208 20.09 -4.71 5.80
N GLU A 209 20.94 -5.50 6.45
CA GLU A 209 21.97 -6.34 5.82
C GLU A 209 21.50 -7.75 5.49
N PHE A 210 20.35 -8.20 6.03
CA PHE A 210 19.81 -9.53 5.72
C PHE A 210 19.41 -9.69 4.25
N SER A 211 19.74 -10.84 3.66
CA SER A 211 19.21 -11.27 2.37
C SER A 211 17.70 -11.52 2.43
N ASN A 212 17.00 -11.34 1.32
CA ASN A 212 15.54 -11.58 1.21
C ASN A 212 15.11 -12.99 1.61
N VAL A 213 15.99 -13.99 1.45
CA VAL A 213 15.75 -15.38 1.86
C VAL A 213 15.83 -15.51 3.38
N ASP A 214 16.85 -14.93 3.99
CA ASP A 214 17.06 -14.98 5.44
C ASP A 214 15.94 -14.24 6.18
N LEU A 215 15.41 -13.15 5.60
CA LEU A 215 14.24 -12.44 6.12
C LEU A 215 12.97 -13.29 6.07
N ARG A 216 12.78 -14.08 5.00
CA ARG A 216 11.62 -14.97 4.90
C ARG A 216 11.67 -16.06 5.96
N ASP A 217 12.83 -16.66 6.18
CA ASP A 217 13.00 -17.70 7.20
C ASP A 217 12.91 -17.14 8.62
N PHE A 218 13.46 -15.95 8.86
CA PHE A 218 13.31 -15.22 10.12
C PHE A 218 11.82 -14.94 10.42
N ARG A 219 11.08 -14.39 9.45
CA ARG A 219 9.63 -14.12 9.56
C ARG A 219 8.82 -15.38 9.80
N LYS A 220 9.16 -16.49 9.12
CA LYS A 220 8.49 -17.78 9.31
C LYS A 220 8.63 -18.24 10.76
N LYS A 221 9.84 -18.16 11.32
CA LYS A 221 10.10 -18.51 12.73
C LYS A 221 9.40 -17.55 13.72
N GLN A 222 9.36 -16.25 13.45
CA GLN A 222 8.58 -15.31 14.26
C GLN A 222 7.08 -15.67 14.28
N ARG A 223 6.50 -15.99 13.13
CA ARG A 223 5.08 -16.40 13.01
C ARG A 223 4.81 -17.70 13.75
N GLU A 224 5.70 -18.69 13.65
CA GLU A 224 5.59 -19.97 14.37
C GLU A 224 5.62 -19.76 15.90
N ILE A 225 6.53 -18.91 16.40
CA ILE A 225 6.59 -18.53 17.82
C ILE A 225 5.28 -17.84 18.25
N GLY A 226 4.81 -16.86 17.47
CA GLY A 226 3.55 -16.16 17.75
C GLY A 226 2.34 -17.10 17.80
N GLN A 227 2.23 -18.03 16.85
CA GLN A 227 1.16 -19.03 16.80
C GLN A 227 1.24 -19.99 17.99
N LYS A 228 2.43 -20.52 18.29
CA LYS A 228 2.70 -21.42 19.43
C LYS A 228 2.19 -20.83 20.74
N TYR A 229 2.57 -19.59 21.06
CA TYR A 229 2.12 -18.96 22.30
C TYR A 229 0.68 -18.44 22.25
N SER A 230 0.13 -18.14 21.07
CA SER A 230 -1.30 -17.82 20.94
C SER A 230 -2.19 -18.99 21.36
N HIS A 231 -1.82 -20.22 20.99
CA HIS A 231 -2.52 -21.44 21.38
C HIS A 231 -2.31 -21.77 22.86
N GLN A 232 -1.16 -21.41 23.42
CA GLN A 232 -0.82 -21.67 24.82
C GLN A 232 -1.32 -20.59 25.79
N ARG A 233 -1.98 -19.52 25.34
CA ARG A 233 -2.47 -18.42 26.20
C ARG A 233 -3.33 -18.86 27.38
N ARG A 234 -4.11 -19.93 27.18
CA ARG A 234 -5.01 -20.45 28.22
C ARG A 234 -4.32 -21.44 29.15
N SER A 235 -3.26 -22.10 28.69
CA SER A 235 -2.56 -23.16 29.43
C SER A 235 -1.28 -22.68 30.10
N ASN A 236 -0.67 -21.60 29.63
CA ASN A 236 0.57 -21.03 30.14
C ASN A 236 0.31 -19.60 30.67
N PRO A 237 0.29 -19.38 31.99
CA PRO A 237 0.12 -18.04 32.59
C PRO A 237 1.26 -17.07 32.24
N ASN A 238 2.47 -17.59 32.00
CA ASN A 238 3.68 -16.83 31.72
C ASN A 238 4.02 -16.77 30.22
N TRP A 239 3.05 -17.08 29.34
CA TRP A 239 3.26 -17.15 27.89
C TRP A 239 3.94 -15.91 27.30
N GLN A 240 3.75 -14.73 27.89
CA GLN A 240 4.39 -13.49 27.45
C GLN A 240 5.91 -13.49 27.70
N ALA A 241 6.35 -13.98 28.86
CA ALA A 241 7.77 -14.04 29.21
C ALA A 241 8.49 -15.10 28.37
N ASP A 242 7.88 -16.28 28.23
CA ASP A 242 8.44 -17.40 27.47
C ASP A 242 8.55 -17.06 25.97
N MET A 243 7.51 -16.41 25.42
CA MET A 243 7.53 -15.90 24.05
C MET A 243 8.63 -14.84 23.86
N ALA A 244 8.79 -13.93 24.82
CA ALA A 244 9.82 -12.90 24.74
C ALA A 244 11.24 -13.50 24.77
N GLU A 245 11.44 -14.56 25.54
CA GLU A 245 12.73 -15.26 25.61
C GLU A 245 13.04 -16.03 24.32
N GLU A 246 12.06 -16.75 23.76
CA GLU A 246 12.22 -17.47 22.49
C GLU A 246 12.43 -16.50 21.32
N MET A 247 11.78 -15.34 21.34
CA MET A 247 12.03 -14.25 20.40
C MET A 247 13.46 -13.70 20.56
N ARG A 248 13.91 -13.35 21.78
CA ARG A 248 15.30 -12.89 22.00
C ARG A 248 16.33 -13.88 21.47
N LYS A 249 16.07 -15.19 21.65
CA LYS A 249 16.94 -16.24 21.12
C LYS A 249 16.98 -16.23 19.59
N LEU A 250 15.83 -16.13 18.93
CA LEU A 250 15.75 -16.03 17.47
C LEU A 250 16.53 -14.81 16.93
N PHE A 251 16.38 -13.65 17.58
CA PHE A 251 17.13 -12.44 17.22
C PHE A 251 18.65 -12.65 17.40
N LYS A 252 19.06 -13.22 18.53
CA LYS A 252 20.48 -13.50 18.83
C LYS A 252 21.10 -14.49 17.84
N ASP A 253 20.39 -15.57 17.50
CA ASP A 253 20.83 -16.58 16.53
C ASP A 253 20.95 -16.01 15.11
N SER A 254 20.20 -14.94 14.84
CA SER A 254 20.25 -14.20 13.57
C SER A 254 21.28 -13.06 13.60
N GLY A 255 21.97 -12.86 14.73
CA GLY A 255 22.98 -11.80 14.90
C GLY A 255 22.42 -10.41 15.22
N LEU A 256 21.13 -10.28 15.53
CA LEU A 256 20.46 -9.05 15.95
C LEU A 256 20.45 -8.94 17.48
N ASP A 257 20.74 -7.75 18.04
CA ASP A 257 20.81 -7.56 19.50
C ASP A 257 19.49 -6.99 20.06
N ALA A 258 18.62 -7.88 20.53
CA ALA A 258 17.30 -7.55 21.05
C ALA A 258 17.33 -6.96 22.49
N GLN A 259 17.98 -5.82 22.70
CA GLN A 259 18.04 -5.18 24.03
C GLN A 259 16.69 -4.59 24.50
N LYS A 260 15.75 -4.30 23.59
CA LYS A 260 14.43 -3.74 23.91
C LYS A 260 13.31 -4.27 22.99
N ILE A 261 13.05 -5.58 22.98
CA ILE A 261 11.75 -6.05 22.48
C ILE A 261 10.73 -5.71 23.56
N ASN A 262 9.97 -4.64 23.36
CA ASN A 262 8.84 -4.31 24.22
C ASN A 262 7.81 -5.44 24.07
N THR A 263 7.46 -6.10 25.18
CA THR A 263 6.74 -7.39 25.23
C THR A 263 5.27 -7.35 24.77
N ASN A 264 4.87 -6.29 24.06
CA ASN A 264 3.49 -6.06 23.63
C ASN A 264 3.17 -6.67 22.24
N TYR A 265 3.90 -7.72 21.87
CA TYR A 265 3.67 -8.46 20.64
C TYR A 265 2.44 -9.36 20.81
N THR A 266 1.28 -8.94 20.28
CA THR A 266 -0.01 -9.59 20.59
C THR A 266 -0.30 -10.86 19.78
N GLY A 267 0.69 -11.46 19.10
CA GLY A 267 0.53 -12.72 18.33
C GLY A 267 -0.49 -12.65 17.19
N LYS A 268 -1.09 -11.48 16.97
CA LYS A 268 -1.80 -11.04 15.78
C LYS A 268 -1.03 -9.82 15.33
N GLY A 269 -0.72 -9.67 14.05
CA GLY A 269 -0.10 -8.46 13.49
C GLY A 269 -1.01 -7.22 13.56
N ARG A 270 -1.52 -6.92 14.76
CA ARG A 270 -2.35 -5.77 15.12
C ARG A 270 -1.79 -5.23 16.42
N LEU A 271 -1.07 -4.12 16.32
CA LEU A 271 -0.90 -3.25 17.48
C LEU A 271 -2.30 -2.83 17.92
N ASN A 272 -2.66 -3.22 19.14
CA ASN A 272 -3.89 -2.76 19.76
C ASN A 272 -3.63 -1.32 20.22
N ARG A 273 -4.18 -0.34 19.50
CA ARG A 273 -4.33 1.04 19.99
C ARG A 273 -5.41 1.03 21.06
N ASP A 274 -5.03 0.74 22.31
CA ASP A 274 -5.75 1.18 23.50
C ASP A 274 -4.85 0.95 24.73
N TRP A 275 -5.11 1.72 25.80
CA TRP A 275 -4.52 1.65 27.16
C TRP A 275 -3.52 2.73 27.60
N LEU A 276 -3.50 3.92 26.97
CA LEU A 276 -3.04 5.16 27.62
C LEU A 276 -4.22 6.06 28.01
N SER A 277 -5.12 5.56 28.86
CA SER A 277 -5.78 6.43 29.85
C SER A 277 -6.21 5.61 31.05
N LYS A 278 -5.40 5.67 32.10
CA LYS A 278 -5.82 5.75 33.50
C LYS A 278 -4.53 5.88 34.30
N ASP A 279 -4.03 7.11 34.22
CA ASP A 279 -3.15 7.67 35.21
C ASP A 279 -3.89 7.55 36.55
N ASN A 280 -3.46 6.60 37.39
CA ASN A 280 -4.00 6.40 38.71
C ASN A 280 -3.33 7.42 39.64
N THR A 281 -3.66 8.69 39.42
CA THR A 281 -3.44 9.77 40.37
C THR A 281 -4.80 10.25 40.87
N ARG A 282 -5.27 9.63 41.95
CA ARG A 282 -6.07 10.33 42.95
C ARG A 282 -6.03 9.57 44.28
N LYS A 283 -5.55 10.31 45.29
CA LYS A 283 -5.89 10.15 46.69
C LYS A 283 -7.41 10.14 46.88
#